data_AF-A0A5B8M2B6-F1
#
_entry.id   AF-A0A5B8M2B6-F1
#
_cell.length_a   1.000
_cell.length_b   1.000
_cell.length_c   1.000
_cell.angle_alpha   90.00
_cell.angle_beta   90.00
_cell.angle_gamma   90.00
#
_symmetry.space_group_name_H-M   'P 1'
#
loop_
_entity.id
_entity.type
_entity.pdbx_description
1 polymer ?
#
loop_
_entity_poly.entity_id
_entity_poly.type
_entity_poly.pdbx_seq_one_letter_code
_entity_poly.pdbx_strand_id
1 'polypeptide(L)'
;MIARPPKGELDKRIAGAVFVLFWLVAIAAWIVAGVALGDAGAWQPFIVDVGIVIASIGFAAPFLATVKGFGLALLFGLIAVAGFALGDFAHLVPLVYFLRIAVPFFAIVIAPTFKLVNGVKIFA
;
A
#
# COMPACT_ATOMS: atom_id res chain seq x y z
N MET A 1 -24.43 18.49 13.54
CA MET A 1 -24.32 17.11 14.05
C MET A 1 -23.33 16.36 13.19
N ILE A 2 -22.20 15.93 13.75
CA ILE A 2 -21.24 15.09 13.03
C ILE A 2 -21.85 13.68 13.03
N ALA A 3 -22.38 13.25 11.89
CA ALA A 3 -22.88 11.88 11.73
C ALA A 3 -21.72 10.93 12.07
N ARG A 4 -21.88 10.14 13.13
CA ARG A 4 -20.89 9.10 13.45
C ARG A 4 -20.88 8.12 12.28
N PRO A 5 -19.71 7.76 11.74
CA PRO A 5 -19.64 6.74 10.72
C PRO A 5 -20.31 5.45 11.24
N PRO A 6 -21.05 4.71 10.40
CA PRO A 6 -21.53 3.37 10.70
C PRO A 6 -20.42 2.54 11.36
N LYS A 7 -20.74 1.78 12.41
CA LYS A 7 -19.74 0.98 13.16
C LYS A 7 -18.87 0.18 12.19
N GLY A 8 -17.56 0.43 12.22
CA GLY A 8 -16.57 -0.30 11.42
C GLY A 8 -16.11 0.42 10.14
N GLU A 9 -16.70 1.55 9.79
CA GLU A 9 -16.21 2.38 8.67
C GLU A 9 -14.95 3.16 9.05
N LEU A 10 -14.04 3.30 8.09
CA LEU A 10 -12.83 4.11 8.25
C LEU A 10 -13.21 5.59 8.07
N ASP A 11 -12.92 6.44 9.06
CA ASP A 11 -13.15 7.88 8.95
C ASP A 11 -12.39 8.44 7.75
N LYS A 12 -13.09 9.16 6.86
CA LYS A 12 -12.52 9.75 5.65
C LYS A 12 -11.35 10.69 5.93
N ARG A 13 -11.38 11.42 7.06
CA ARG A 13 -10.28 12.30 7.48
C ARG A 13 -9.05 11.48 7.85
N ILE A 14 -9.25 10.38 8.56
CA ILE A 14 -8.17 9.45 8.93
C ILE A 14 -7.61 8.79 7.66
N ALA A 15 -8.47 8.34 6.74
CA ALA A 15 -8.04 7.74 5.48
C ALA A 15 -7.22 8.71 4.62
N GLY A 16 -7.63 9.99 4.54
CA GLY A 16 -6.86 11.04 3.88
C GLY A 16 -5.52 11.35 4.56
N ALA A 17 -5.50 11.39 5.89
CA ALA A 17 -4.26 11.58 6.65
C ALA A 17 -3.29 10.40 6.45
N VAL A 18 -3.80 9.17 6.45
CA VAL A 18 -3.04 7.95 6.16
C VAL A 18 -2.47 8.00 4.74
N PHE A 19 -3.27 8.38 3.75
CA PHE A 19 -2.80 8.57 2.38
C PHE A 19 -1.57 9.49 2.33
N VAL A 20 -1.68 10.69 2.91
CA VAL A 20 -0.58 11.67 2.91
C VAL A 20 0.64 11.13 3.67
N LEU A 21 0.44 10.59 4.88
CA LEU A 21 1.52 10.09 5.73
C LEU A 21 2.31 8.97 5.05
N PHE A 22 1.60 8.00 4.46
CA PHE A 22 2.24 6.85 3.80
C PHE A 22 3.02 7.30 2.56
N TRP A 23 2.48 8.25 1.79
CA TRP A 23 3.20 8.83 0.67
C TRP A 23 4.44 9.61 1.10
N LEU A 24 4.38 10.38 2.19
CA LEU A 24 5.56 11.06 2.74
C LEU A 24 6.65 10.06 3.15
N VAL A 25 6.27 8.96 3.79
CA VAL A 25 7.21 7.89 4.17
C VAL A 25 7.80 7.21 2.93
N ALA A 26 6.99 6.93 1.90
CA ALA A 26 7.48 6.33 0.66
C ALA A 26 8.47 7.24 -0.08
N ILE A 27 8.15 8.54 -0.18
CA ILE A 27 9.05 9.53 -0.80
C ILE A 27 10.35 9.62 0.00
N ALA A 28 10.30 9.66 1.33
CA ALA A 28 11.49 9.65 2.17
C ALA A 28 12.34 8.38 1.94
N ALA A 29 11.70 7.21 1.84
CA ALA A 29 12.38 5.95 1.54
C ALA A 29 13.09 6.00 0.17
N TRP A 30 12.44 6.53 -0.87
CA TRP A 30 13.05 6.66 -2.20
C TRP A 30 14.19 7.68 -2.23
N ILE A 31 14.08 8.78 -1.49
CA ILE A 31 15.18 9.74 -1.33
C ILE A 31 16.37 9.06 -0.64
N VAL A 32 16.13 8.32 0.44
CA VAL A 32 17.19 7.58 1.16
C VAL A 32 17.84 6.53 0.24
N ALA A 33 17.04 5.78 -0.51
CA ALA A 33 17.54 4.80 -1.46
C ALA A 33 18.39 5.44 -2.58
N GLY A 34 17.96 6.59 -3.12
CA GLY A 34 18.65 7.27 -4.21
C GLY A 34 19.88 8.09 -3.77
N VAL A 35 19.86 8.68 -2.59
CA VAL A 35 20.89 9.64 -2.13
C VAL A 35 21.85 9.03 -1.11
N ALA A 36 21.33 8.26 -0.16
CA ALA A 36 22.11 7.78 1.00
C ALA A 36 22.74 6.40 0.78
N LEU A 37 22.08 5.53 0.00
CA LEU A 37 22.51 4.15 -0.17
C LEU A 37 23.34 3.89 -1.42
N GLY A 38 23.28 4.76 -2.44
CA GLY A 38 24.07 4.59 -3.67
C GLY A 38 23.94 3.17 -4.23
N ASP A 39 25.06 2.43 -4.27
CA ASP A 39 25.15 1.05 -4.76
C ASP A 39 25.31 0.02 -3.62
N ALA A 40 24.57 0.19 -2.51
CA ALA A 40 24.62 -0.67 -1.31
C ALA A 40 24.05 -2.11 -1.50
N GLY A 41 24.16 -2.67 -2.71
CA GLY A 41 23.69 -4.01 -3.04
C GLY A 41 22.18 -4.16 -2.86
N ALA A 42 21.74 -5.25 -2.21
CA ALA A 42 20.32 -5.59 -2.06
C ALA A 42 19.50 -4.61 -1.20
N TRP A 43 20.14 -3.77 -0.38
CA TRP A 43 19.43 -2.81 0.48
C TRP A 43 18.76 -1.67 -0.29
N GLN A 44 19.40 -1.21 -1.35
CA GLN A 44 18.89 -0.12 -2.17
C GLN A 44 17.58 -0.51 -2.89
N PRO A 45 17.49 -1.61 -3.68
CA PRO A 45 16.24 -2.04 -4.30
C PRO A 45 15.17 -2.42 -3.27
N PHE A 46 15.56 -3.07 -2.16
CA PHE A 46 14.61 -3.43 -1.11
C PHE A 46 13.90 -2.22 -0.50
N ILE A 47 14.62 -1.14 -0.20
CA ILE A 47 14.01 0.08 0.34
C ILE A 47 13.10 0.76 -0.69
N VAL A 48 13.46 0.72 -1.98
CA VAL A 48 12.58 1.19 -3.05
C VAL A 48 11.26 0.43 -3.05
N ASP A 49 11.33 -0.90 -2.95
CA ASP A 49 10.18 -1.79 -2.97
C ASP A 49 9.30 -1.66 -1.71
N VAL A 50 9.90 -1.44 -0.54
CA VAL A 50 9.15 -1.06 0.67
C VAL A 50 8.40 0.25 0.46
N GLY A 51 9.02 1.24 -0.18
CA GLY A 51 8.35 2.49 -0.56
C GLY A 51 7.14 2.26 -1.46
N ILE A 52 7.22 1.33 -2.43
CA ILE A 52 6.10 0.94 -3.29
C ILE A 52 4.95 0.37 -2.47
N VAL A 53 5.23 -0.54 -1.53
CA VAL A 53 4.20 -1.14 -0.66
C VAL A 53 3.49 -0.07 0.17
N ILE A 54 4.26 0.83 0.80
CA ILE A 54 3.71 1.89 1.65
C ILE A 54 2.87 2.86 0.81
N ALA A 55 3.38 3.33 -0.32
CA ALA A 55 2.62 4.21 -1.22
C ALA A 55 1.32 3.55 -1.70
N SER A 56 1.36 2.25 -2.00
CA SER A 56 0.21 1.46 -2.44
C SER A 56 -0.87 1.36 -1.34
N ILE A 57 -0.48 1.08 -0.10
CA ILE A 57 -1.44 1.06 1.03
C ILE A 57 -2.00 2.46 1.29
N GLY A 58 -1.14 3.48 1.25
CA GLY A 58 -1.56 4.89 1.37
C GLY A 58 -2.62 5.23 0.33
N PHE A 59 -2.36 4.89 -0.94
CA PHE A 59 -3.32 5.08 -2.03
C PHE A 59 -4.62 4.31 -1.83
N ALA A 60 -4.57 3.06 -1.36
CA ALA A 60 -5.75 2.25 -1.14
C ALA A 60 -6.63 2.76 0.01
N ALA A 61 -6.04 3.39 1.04
CA ALA A 61 -6.73 3.74 2.28
C ALA A 61 -8.06 4.52 2.10
N PRO A 62 -8.17 5.57 1.25
CA PRO A 62 -9.44 6.26 0.98
C PRO A 62 -10.50 5.40 0.29
N PHE A 63 -10.10 4.29 -0.34
CA PHE A 63 -10.99 3.38 -1.04
C PHE A 63 -11.43 2.19 -0.17
N LEU A 64 -10.75 1.95 0.94
CA LEU A 64 -11.13 0.90 1.87
C LEU A 64 -12.29 1.38 2.74
N ALA A 65 -13.45 0.73 2.61
CA ALA A 65 -14.67 1.10 3.30
C ALA A 65 -14.62 0.85 4.81
N THR A 66 -13.78 -0.08 5.28
CA THR A 66 -13.78 -0.54 6.68
C THR A 66 -12.39 -0.57 7.30
N VAL A 67 -12.35 -0.40 8.62
CA VAL A 67 -11.13 -0.55 9.43
C VAL A 67 -10.55 -1.96 9.28
N LYS A 68 -11.40 -2.98 9.17
CA LYS A 68 -10.97 -4.36 8.91
C LYS A 68 -10.28 -4.51 7.55
N GLY A 69 -10.84 -3.90 6.50
CA GLY A 69 -10.24 -3.87 5.17
C GLY A 69 -8.87 -3.19 5.19
N PHE A 70 -8.75 -2.08 5.93
CA PHE A 70 -7.46 -1.42 6.16
C PHE A 70 -6.46 -2.31 6.91
N GLY A 71 -6.89 -3.00 7.97
CA GLY A 71 -6.05 -3.97 8.68
C GLY A 71 -5.54 -5.11 7.80
N LEU A 72 -6.39 -5.61 6.89
CA LEU A 72 -5.98 -6.62 5.91
C LEU A 72 -4.98 -6.05 4.89
N ALA A 73 -5.16 -4.81 4.43
CA ALA A 73 -4.20 -4.16 3.54
C ALA A 73 -2.82 -4.01 4.21
N LEU A 74 -2.78 -3.68 5.49
CA LEU A 74 -1.53 -3.66 6.27
C LEU A 74 -0.90 -5.05 6.39
N LEU A 75 -1.70 -6.09 6.65
CA LEU A 75 -1.22 -7.47 6.72
C LEU A 75 -0.62 -7.94 5.38
N PHE A 76 -1.34 -7.74 4.28
CA PHE A 76 -0.84 -8.06 2.95
C PHE A 76 0.39 -7.22 2.57
N GLY A 77 0.42 -5.96 3.02
CA GLY A 77 1.61 -5.12 2.92
C GLY A 77 2.82 -5.72 3.61
N LEU A 78 2.66 -6.18 4.85
CA LEU A 78 3.74 -6.83 5.60
C LEU A 78 4.21 -8.11 4.91
N ILE A 79 3.28 -8.91 4.37
CA ILE A 79 3.62 -10.11 3.58
C ILE A 79 4.40 -9.72 2.32
N ALA A 80 3.99 -8.66 1.62
CA ALA A 80 4.70 -8.18 0.43
C ALA A 80 6.10 -7.69 0.77
N VAL A 81 6.29 -6.96 1.89
CA VAL A 81 7.61 -6.54 2.37
C VAL A 81 8.50 -7.76 2.66
N ALA A 82 7.97 -8.79 3.33
CA ALA A 82 8.71 -10.03 3.55
C ALA A 82 9.05 -10.74 2.22
N GLY A 83 8.13 -10.72 1.25
CA GLY A 83 8.35 -11.25 -0.10
C GLY A 83 9.43 -10.50 -0.87
N PHE A 84 9.48 -9.17 -0.76
CA PHE A 84 10.54 -8.34 -1.33
C PHE A 84 11.87 -8.59 -0.66
N ALA A 85 11.91 -8.66 0.68
CA ALA A 85 13.12 -9.03 1.41
C ALA A 85 13.65 -10.40 0.94
N LEU A 86 12.78 -11.40 0.80
CA LEU A 86 13.20 -12.69 0.25
C LEU A 86 13.70 -12.53 -1.20
N GLY A 87 12.99 -11.77 -2.02
CA GLY A 87 13.32 -11.57 -3.43
C GLY A 87 14.65 -10.88 -3.67
N ASP A 88 14.91 -9.77 -2.99
CA ASP A 88 16.10 -8.95 -3.19
C ASP A 88 17.35 -9.61 -2.61
N PHE A 89 17.26 -10.20 -1.40
CA PHE A 89 18.41 -10.81 -0.73
C PHE A 89 18.72 -12.23 -1.22
N ALA A 90 17.75 -12.96 -1.77
CA ALA A 90 17.97 -14.27 -2.40
C ALA A 90 18.07 -14.18 -3.94
N HIS A 91 18.12 -12.98 -4.51
CA HIS A 91 18.22 -12.73 -5.96
C HIS A 91 17.12 -13.39 -6.81
N LEU A 92 15.90 -13.49 -6.28
CA LEU A 92 14.74 -14.04 -6.98
C LEU A 92 14.05 -12.96 -7.82
N VAL A 93 14.72 -12.59 -8.92
CA VAL A 93 14.27 -11.54 -9.84
C VAL A 93 12.80 -11.68 -10.28
N PRO A 94 12.29 -12.88 -10.66
CA PRO A 94 10.90 -13.03 -11.05
C PRO A 94 9.90 -12.69 -9.94
N LEU A 95 10.23 -13.02 -8.68
CA LEU A 95 9.39 -12.72 -7.53
C LEU A 95 9.31 -11.21 -7.28
N VAL A 96 10.46 -10.52 -7.33
CA VAL A 96 10.53 -9.06 -7.13
C VAL A 96 9.69 -8.34 -8.20
N TYR A 97 9.89 -8.69 -9.48
CA TYR A 97 9.11 -8.06 -10.56
C TYR A 97 7.62 -8.40 -10.49
N PHE A 98 7.27 -9.63 -10.12
CA PHE A 98 5.87 -9.99 -9.87
C PHE A 98 5.26 -9.11 -8.78
N LEU A 99 5.95 -8.94 -7.64
CA LEU A 99 5.47 -8.13 -6.53
C LEU A 99 5.39 -6.63 -6.90
N ARG A 100 6.35 -6.10 -7.67
CA ARG A 100 6.35 -4.71 -8.18
C ARG A 100 5.14 -4.40 -9.04
N ILE A 101 4.57 -5.39 -9.71
CA ILE A 101 3.36 -5.23 -10.52
C ILE A 101 2.11 -5.51 -9.67
N ALA A 102 2.11 -6.60 -8.92
CA ALA A 102 0.95 -7.06 -8.15
C ALA A 102 0.55 -6.05 -7.05
N VAL A 103 1.52 -5.53 -6.29
CA VAL A 103 1.23 -4.63 -5.16
C VAL A 103 0.52 -3.34 -5.62
N PRO A 104 1.03 -2.58 -6.61
CA PRO A 104 0.30 -1.43 -7.15
C PRO A 104 -1.01 -1.82 -7.83
N PHE A 105 -1.07 -2.97 -8.51
CA PHE A 105 -2.31 -3.42 -9.15
C PHE A 105 -3.45 -3.59 -8.13
N PHE A 106 -3.19 -4.26 -7.01
CA PHE A 106 -4.20 -4.42 -5.97
C PHE A 106 -4.61 -3.10 -5.31
N ALA A 107 -3.66 -2.17 -5.14
CA ALA A 107 -3.95 -0.87 -4.55
C ALA A 107 -4.69 0.09 -5.49
N ILE A 108 -4.27 0.17 -6.75
CA ILE A 108 -4.72 1.19 -7.71
C ILE A 108 -5.95 0.72 -8.49
N VAL A 109 -6.01 -0.56 -8.86
CA VAL A 109 -7.13 -1.09 -9.64
C VAL A 109 -8.17 -1.68 -8.71
N ILE A 110 -7.77 -2.66 -7.89
CA ILE A 110 -8.72 -3.49 -7.16
C ILE A 110 -9.39 -2.74 -6.01
N ALA A 111 -8.66 -1.97 -5.20
CA ALA A 111 -9.25 -1.25 -4.07
C ALA A 111 -10.32 -0.21 -4.51
N PRO A 112 -10.09 0.65 -5.53
CA PRO A 112 -11.15 1.51 -6.05
C PRO A 112 -12.32 0.74 -6.67
N THR A 113 -12.05 -0.32 -7.43
CA THR A 113 -13.12 -1.14 -8.04
C THR A 113 -14.03 -1.76 -6.99
N PHE A 114 -13.49 -2.29 -5.88
CA PHE A 114 -14.33 -2.83 -4.81
C PHE A 114 -15.21 -1.78 -4.14
N LYS A 115 -14.74 -0.54 -4.01
CA LYS A 115 -15.56 0.56 -3.49
C LYS A 115 -16.68 0.94 -4.45
N LEU A 116 -16.40 0.95 -5.76
CA LEU A 116 -17.40 1.22 -6.77
C LEU A 116 -18.45 0.11 -6.80
N VAL A 117 -18.04 -1.16 -6.87
CA VAL A 117 -18.98 -2.31 -6.92
C VAL A 117 -19.83 -2.41 -5.65
N ASN A 118 -19.26 -2.24 -4.46
CA ASN A 118 -20.02 -2.27 -3.20
C ASN A 118 -20.83 -0.99 -2.94
N GLY A 119 -20.47 0.14 -3.57
CA GLY A 119 -21.23 1.39 -3.54
C GLY A 119 -22.39 1.43 -4.53
N VAL A 120 -22.26 0.69 -5.63
CA VAL A 120 -23.30 0.40 -6.62
C VAL A 120 -24.25 -0.65 -6.03
N LYS A 121 -25.06 -0.25 -5.05
CA LYS A 121 -26.37 -0.87 -4.82
C LYS A 121 -27.30 -0.43 -5.95
N ILE A 122 -27.02 -0.87 -7.17
CA ILE A 122 -27.95 -0.69 -8.28
C ILE A 122 -28.75 -2.00 -8.34
N PHE A 123 -29.99 -1.94 -7.82
CA PHE A 123 -30.99 -2.99 -7.66
C PHE A 123 -30.93 -3.85 -6.39
N ALA A 124 -31.43 -3.30 -5.29
CA ALA A 124 -32.40 -3.97 -4.39
C ALA A 124 -33.19 -2.90 -3.62
#